data_AF-A0A7J7IXL0-F1
#
_entry.id   AF-A0A7J7IXL0-F1
#
_cell.length_a   1.000
_cell.length_b   1.000
_cell.length_c   1.000
_cell.angle_alpha   90.00
_cell.angle_beta   90.00
_cell.angle_gamma   90.00
#
_symmetry.space_group_name_H-M   'P 1'
#
loop_
_entity.id
_entity.type
_entity.pdbx_description
1 polymer ?
#
loop_
_entity_poly.entity_id
_entity_poly.type
_entity_poly.pdbx_seq_one_letter_code
_entity_poly.pdbx_strand_id
1 'polypeptide(L)'
;MPSIPLPKGGKYSNYPKLTEDQKLPQRKQARQKKQHYGVFDPDYIANSSPFALRDTTSRSAMLGAGRNFNKRDPNAGPRRRKK
;
A
#
# COMPACT_ATOMS: atom_id res chain seq x y z
N MET A 1 10.04 16.54 -18.91
CA MET A 1 8.90 16.54 -17.99
C MET A 1 8.26 15.17 -18.02
N PRO A 2 7.92 14.55 -16.88
CA PRO A 2 7.21 13.26 -16.88
C PRO A 2 5.81 13.43 -17.48
N SER A 3 5.38 12.49 -18.31
CA SER A 3 4.03 12.48 -18.89
C SER A 3 2.99 12.05 -17.85
N ILE A 4 1.92 12.83 -17.68
CA ILE A 4 0.82 12.51 -16.77
C ILE A 4 -0.24 11.68 -17.53
N PRO A 5 -0.76 10.58 -16.95
CA PRO A 5 -1.79 9.77 -17.60
C PRO A 5 -3.12 10.51 -17.70
N LEU A 6 -3.97 10.09 -18.66
CA LEU A 6 -5.31 10.66 -18.83
C LEU A 6 -6.17 10.46 -17.56
N PRO A 7 -7.05 11.43 -17.24
CA PRO A 7 -7.99 11.30 -16.13
C PRO A 7 -8.99 10.16 -16.40
N LYS A 8 -9.28 9.32 -15.40
CA LYS A 8 -10.33 8.29 -15.47
C LYS A 8 -11.08 8.18 -14.15
N GLY A 9 -12.36 7.87 -14.18
CA GLY A 9 -13.16 7.68 -12.96
C GLY A 9 -12.99 6.31 -12.31
N GLY A 10 -13.79 6.06 -11.27
CA GLY A 10 -14.03 4.73 -10.71
C GLY A 10 -13.39 4.44 -9.34
N LYS A 11 -13.86 3.37 -8.70
CA LYS A 11 -13.50 2.95 -7.33
C LYS A 11 -12.02 2.58 -7.17
N TYR A 12 -11.35 2.17 -8.25
CA TYR A 12 -9.98 1.66 -8.23
C TYR A 12 -9.00 2.52 -9.03
N SER A 13 -9.39 3.76 -9.33
CA SER A 13 -8.55 4.68 -10.09
C SER A 13 -7.30 5.08 -9.28
N ASN A 14 -6.16 5.23 -9.97
CA ASN A 14 -4.86 5.56 -9.36
C ASN A 14 -4.21 6.70 -10.15
N TYR A 15 -4.48 7.95 -9.76
CA TYR A 15 -3.80 9.13 -10.30
C TYR A 15 -2.76 9.65 -9.33
N PRO A 16 -1.72 10.33 -9.84
CA PRO A 16 -0.88 11.16 -8.99
C PRO A 16 -1.74 12.22 -8.29
N LYS A 17 -1.40 12.54 -7.04
CA LYS A 17 -1.98 13.68 -6.30
C LYS A 17 -1.26 14.94 -6.79
N LEU A 18 -1.97 15.82 -7.47
CA LEU A 18 -1.47 17.07 -8.07
C LEU A 18 -1.84 18.29 -7.22
N THR A 19 -2.99 18.25 -6.56
CA THR A 19 -3.48 19.32 -5.68
C THR A 19 -3.84 18.77 -4.30
N GLU A 20 -3.88 19.65 -3.29
CA GLU A 20 -4.18 19.26 -1.91
C GLU A 20 -5.61 18.69 -1.75
N ASP A 21 -6.57 19.33 -2.42
CA ASP A 21 -8.01 19.01 -2.38
C ASP A 21 -8.44 17.95 -3.41
N GLN A 22 -7.50 17.30 -4.09
CA GLN A 22 -7.83 16.27 -5.08
C GLN A 22 -8.62 15.12 -4.44
N LYS A 23 -9.84 14.88 -4.92
CA LYS A 23 -10.67 13.75 -4.48
C LYS A 23 -10.03 12.43 -4.90
N LEU A 24 -9.67 11.59 -3.93
CA LEU A 24 -9.07 10.28 -4.15
C LEU A 24 -10.03 9.17 -3.71
N PRO A 25 -10.08 8.02 -4.42
CA PRO A 25 -10.91 6.90 -4.02
C PRO A 25 -10.39 6.26 -2.72
N GLN A 26 -11.32 5.72 -1.92
CA GLN A 26 -10.99 5.06 -0.66
C GLN A 26 -10.35 3.67 -0.90
N ARG A 27 -9.02 3.58 -0.82
CA ARG A 27 -8.26 2.31 -0.90
C ARG A 27 -7.67 1.92 0.45
N LYS A 28 -8.54 1.71 1.45
CA LYS A 28 -8.11 1.35 2.82
C LYS A 28 -7.52 -0.07 2.87
N GLN A 29 -6.49 -0.24 3.69
CA GLN A 29 -5.93 -1.54 4.05
C GLN A 29 -6.83 -2.23 5.07
N ALA A 30 -6.90 -3.56 5.02
CA ALA A 30 -7.58 -4.35 6.04
C ALA A 30 -6.94 -4.16 7.42
N ARG A 31 -7.73 -4.39 8.48
CA ARG A 31 -7.27 -4.28 9.87
C ARG A 31 -6.07 -5.19 10.15
N GLN A 32 -6.12 -6.43 9.65
CA GLN A 32 -5.03 -7.41 9.79
C GLN A 32 -3.70 -6.88 9.24
N LYS A 33 -3.72 -6.19 8.10
CA LYS A 33 -2.53 -5.59 7.50
C LYS A 33 -1.93 -4.45 8.33
N LYS A 34 -2.75 -3.81 9.17
CA LYS A 34 -2.33 -2.71 10.05
C LYS A 34 -1.90 -3.18 11.44
N GLN A 35 -2.05 -4.46 11.76
CA GLN A 35 -1.64 -4.99 13.05
C GLN A 35 -0.12 -4.92 13.16
N HIS A 36 0.35 -4.46 14.32
CA HIS A 36 1.74 -4.46 14.71
C HIS A 36 1.78 -4.96 16.15
N TYR A 37 2.53 -6.03 16.41
CA TYR A 37 2.68 -6.57 17.76
C TYR A 37 3.87 -5.90 18.43
N GLY A 38 3.63 -5.32 19.62
CA GLY A 38 4.69 -4.84 20.49
C GLY A 38 5.26 -5.99 21.30
N VAL A 39 6.58 -6.08 21.42
CA VAL A 39 7.23 -7.11 22.26
C VAL A 39 6.91 -6.90 23.75
N PHE A 40 6.67 -5.64 24.15
CA PHE A 40 6.30 -5.26 25.52
C PHE A 40 4.78 -5.27 25.76
N ASP A 41 4.00 -5.78 24.82
CA ASP A 41 2.56 -5.92 25.00
C ASP A 41 2.30 -7.04 26.04
N PRO A 42 1.44 -6.82 27.06
CA PRO A 42 1.10 -7.86 28.04
C PRO A 42 0.64 -9.17 27.38
N ASP A 43 0.02 -9.09 26.20
CA ASP A 43 -0.50 -10.25 25.48
C ASP A 43 0.52 -10.86 24.48
N TYR A 44 1.77 -10.41 24.47
CA TYR A 44 2.78 -10.85 23.49
C TYR A 44 3.08 -12.36 23.57
N ILE A 45 3.22 -12.91 24.78
CA ILE A 45 3.52 -14.34 25.01
C ILE A 45 2.31 -15.24 24.68
N ALA A 46 1.09 -14.70 24.78
CA ALA A 46 -0.14 -15.46 24.54
C ALA A 46 -0.43 -15.70 23.05
N ASN A 47 0.27 -15.02 22.14
CA ASN A 47 0.09 -15.20 20.71
C ASN A 47 0.91 -16.39 20.18
N SER A 48 0.35 -17.14 19.24
CA SER A 48 0.98 -18.34 18.65
C SER A 48 2.25 -18.07 17.84
N SER A 49 2.53 -16.81 17.50
CA SER A 49 3.67 -16.38 16.71
C SER A 49 4.21 -15.04 17.24
N PRO A 50 5.54 -14.88 17.35
CA PRO A 50 6.16 -13.61 17.73
C PRO A 50 6.04 -12.52 16.66
N PHE A 51 5.58 -12.87 15.45
CA PHE A 51 5.43 -11.97 14.30
C PHE A 51 3.97 -11.77 13.90
N ALA A 52 3.66 -10.56 13.42
CA ALA A 52 2.35 -10.21 12.88
C ALA A 52 1.99 -11.01 11.62
N LEU A 53 0.76 -11.54 11.60
CA LEU A 53 0.24 -12.27 10.45
C LEU A 53 -0.04 -11.32 9.28
N ARG A 54 0.48 -11.66 8.10
CA ARG A 54 0.24 -10.90 6.87
C ARG A 54 -1.16 -11.17 6.35
N ASP A 55 -1.86 -10.10 5.97
CA ASP A 55 -3.12 -10.19 5.23
C ASP A 55 -2.87 -10.65 3.78
N THR A 56 -3.32 -11.86 3.47
CA THR A 56 -3.23 -12.48 2.13
C THR A 56 -4.59 -12.66 1.46
N THR A 57 -5.68 -12.70 2.25
CA THR A 57 -7.02 -13.09 1.78
C THR A 57 -7.91 -11.90 1.44
N SER A 58 -7.66 -10.72 1.99
CA SER A 58 -8.54 -9.58 1.76
C SER A 58 -8.47 -9.06 0.32
N ARG A 59 -9.57 -8.45 -0.15
CA ARG A 59 -9.58 -7.76 -1.46
C ARG A 59 -8.54 -6.64 -1.53
N SER A 60 -8.22 -6.01 -0.39
CA SER A 60 -7.21 -4.96 -0.31
C SER A 60 -5.77 -5.50 -0.49
N ALA A 61 -5.54 -6.75 -0.07
CA ALA A 61 -4.28 -7.47 -0.30
C ALA A 61 -4.09 -7.76 -1.80
N MET A 62 -5.11 -8.30 -2.46
CA MET A 62 -5.09 -8.59 -3.90
C MET A 62 -4.86 -7.32 -4.74
N LEU A 63 -5.50 -6.21 -4.38
CA LEU A 63 -5.37 -4.92 -5.08
C LEU A 63 -4.08 -4.15 -4.74
N GLY A 64 -3.25 -4.67 -3.81
CA GLY A 64 -2.00 -4.02 -3.41
C GLY A 64 -2.19 -2.67 -2.71
N ALA A 65 -3.28 -2.49 -1.95
CA ALA A 65 -3.59 -1.23 -1.29
C ALA A 65 -2.48 -0.76 -0.33
N GLY A 66 -2.13 0.53 -0.40
CA GLY A 66 -1.10 1.17 0.44
C GLY A 66 0.35 0.90 0.03
N ARG A 67 0.61 0.50 -1.23
CA ARG A 67 1.97 0.55 -1.78
C ARG A 67 2.23 1.95 -2.36
N ASN A 68 3.24 2.63 -1.84
CA ASN A 68 3.67 3.93 -2.34
C ASN A 68 4.92 3.74 -3.21
N PHE A 69 4.74 3.79 -4.53
CA PHE A 69 5.85 3.64 -5.50
C PHE A 69 6.46 4.98 -5.92
N ASN A 70 5.90 6.10 -5.47
CA ASN A 70 6.22 7.45 -5.94
C ASN A 70 7.49 8.06 -5.31
N LYS A 71 8.36 7.24 -4.70
CA LYS A 71 9.60 7.71 -4.06
C LYS A 71 10.78 7.84 -5.02
N ARG A 72 10.61 7.42 -6.28
CA ARG A 72 11.68 7.38 -7.29
C ARG A 72 11.37 8.36 -8.40
N ASP A 73 12.41 8.89 -9.03
CA ASP A 73 12.28 9.66 -10.27
C ASP A 73 11.57 8.79 -11.32
N PRO A 74 10.41 9.24 -11.86
CA PRO A 74 9.67 8.50 -12.88
C PRO A 74 10.46 8.32 -14.20
N ASN A 75 11.47 9.17 -14.45
CA ASN A 75 12.31 9.07 -15.65
C ASN A 75 13.52 8.15 -15.45
N ALA A 76 13.81 7.70 -14.21
CA ALA A 76 14.91 6.80 -13.95
C ALA A 76 14.57 5.37 -14.42
N GLY A 77 15.52 4.72 -15.09
CA GLY A 77 15.37 3.34 -15.56
C GLY A 77 15.08 2.34 -14.42
N PRO A 78 14.25 1.30 -14.66
CA PRO A 78 13.96 0.30 -13.65
C PRO A 78 15.22 -0.48 -13.26
N ARG A 79 15.36 -0.80 -11.97
CA ARG A 79 16.45 -1.69 -11.51
C ARG A 79 16.23 -3.08 -12.12
N ARG A 80 17.22 -3.58 -12.89
CA ARG A 80 17.20 -4.91 -13.49
C ARG A 80 17.05 -5.95 -12.38
N ARG A 81 15.91 -6.65 -12.34
CA ARG A 81 15.70 -7.76 -11.40
C ARG A 81 16.31 -9.01 -12.02
N LYS A 82 17.24 -9.67 -11.31
CA LYS A 82 17.63 -11.04 -11.67
C LYS A 82 16.44 -11.96 -11.37
N LYS A 83 16.11 -12.80 -12.34
CA LYS A 83 15.04 -13.78 -12.25
C LYS A 83 15.50 -14.95 -11.38
#